data_AF-A0A6S7IJH6-F1
#
_entry.id   AF-A0A6S7IJH6-F1
#
_cell.length_a   1.000
_cell.length_b   1.000
_cell.length_c   1.000
_cell.angle_alpha   90.00
_cell.angle_beta   90.00
_cell.angle_gamma   90.00
#
_symmetry.space_group_name_H-M   'P 1'
#
loop_
_entity.id
_entity.type
_entity.pdbx_description
1 polymer ?
#
loop_
_entity_poly.entity_id
_entity_poly.type
_entity_poly.pdbx_seq_one_letter_code
_entity_poly.pdbx_strand_id
1 'polypeptide(L)'
;MYCRDVSDYQMLYSLDVLGVEDWGEDDQLDVYTEFNETIVRDKEGRYQVNVPWIPGAQLTETNEIQSKKRLRSVTKKLNQDLGLKTEYRNIVAQQLDKGIIERVPGEPTGSCVFYMPHKPVVKSSATTTK
;
A
#
# COMPACT_ATOMS: atom_id res chain seq x y z
N MET A 1 28.13 -9.13 -31.08
CA MET A 1 27.68 -10.23 -30.19
C MET A 1 28.02 -9.79 -28.78
N TYR A 2 27.09 -9.13 -28.09
CA TYR A 2 27.29 -8.72 -26.70
C TYR A 2 26.99 -9.94 -25.82
N CYS A 3 28.03 -10.67 -25.40
CA CYS A 3 27.90 -11.58 -24.28
C CYS A 3 27.70 -10.71 -23.03
N ARG A 4 26.47 -10.67 -22.51
CA ARG A 4 26.25 -10.18 -21.15
C ARG A 4 26.96 -11.15 -20.22
N ASP A 5 27.93 -10.64 -19.48
CA ASP A 5 28.69 -11.43 -18.53
C ASP A 5 27.76 -11.91 -17.40
N VAL A 6 28.08 -13.03 -16.75
CA VAL A 6 27.29 -13.55 -15.61
C VAL A 6 27.14 -12.50 -14.49
N SER A 7 28.10 -11.58 -14.41
CA SER A 7 28.10 -10.39 -13.56
C SER A 7 26.93 -9.43 -13.82
N ASP A 8 26.49 -9.27 -15.07
CA ASP A 8 25.39 -8.36 -15.43
C ASP A 8 24.06 -8.84 -14.84
N TYR A 9 23.88 -10.16 -14.76
CA TYR A 9 22.68 -10.76 -14.16
C TYR A 9 22.69 -10.66 -12.65
N GLN A 10 23.86 -10.83 -12.00
CA GLN A 10 23.96 -10.64 -10.55
C GLN A 10 23.63 -9.19 -10.15
N MET A 11 24.01 -8.22 -10.98
CA MET A 11 23.69 -6.82 -10.74
C MET A 11 22.18 -6.52 -10.84
N LEU A 12 21.42 -7.28 -11.64
CA LEU A 12 19.95 -7.13 -11.72
C LEU A 12 19.24 -7.58 -10.44
N TYR A 13 19.89 -8.40 -9.61
CA TYR A 13 19.36 -8.90 -8.34
C TYR A 13 20.07 -8.31 -7.13
N SER A 14 20.91 -7.29 -7.30
CA SER A 14 21.48 -6.59 -6.16
C SER A 14 20.37 -5.86 -5.41
N LEU A 15 20.46 -5.85 -4.08
CA LEU A 15 19.50 -5.17 -3.21
C LEU A 15 19.36 -3.69 -3.61
N ASP A 16 20.48 -3.06 -3.97
CA ASP A 16 20.55 -1.69 -4.49
C ASP A 16 19.67 -1.48 -5.74
N VAL A 17 19.72 -2.37 -6.73
CA VAL A 17 18.87 -2.28 -7.94
C VAL A 17 17.40 -2.53 -7.61
N LEU A 18 17.11 -3.33 -6.59
CA LEU A 18 15.75 -3.55 -6.08
C LEU A 18 15.25 -2.39 -5.19
N GLY A 19 16.08 -1.38 -4.93
CA GLY A 19 15.76 -0.26 -4.05
C GLY A 19 15.62 -0.68 -2.59
N VAL A 20 16.28 -1.78 -2.21
CA VAL A 20 16.32 -2.31 -0.86
C VAL A 20 17.72 -2.02 -0.30
N GLU A 21 17.79 -1.32 0.83
CA GLU A 21 19.04 -1.19 1.56
C GLU A 21 19.31 -2.47 2.35
N ASP A 22 20.57 -2.88 2.42
CA ASP A 22 20.99 -4.06 3.20
C ASP A 22 21.05 -3.67 4.68
N TRP A 23 19.90 -3.70 5.34
CA TRP A 23 19.77 -3.61 6.79
C TRP A 23 20.26 -4.96 7.33
N GLY A 24 21.39 -4.96 8.03
CA GLY A 24 22.13 -6.17 8.42
C GLY A 24 21.30 -7.26 9.10
N GLU A 25 21.88 -8.44 9.30
CA GLU A 25 21.17 -9.65 9.77
C GLU A 25 20.34 -9.45 11.06
N ASP A 26 20.76 -8.54 11.95
CA ASP A 26 20.11 -8.25 13.24
C ASP A 26 18.72 -7.62 13.04
N ASP A 27 18.58 -6.65 12.12
CA ASP A 27 17.33 -5.93 11.87
C ASP A 27 16.25 -6.86 11.25
N GLN A 28 16.66 -7.84 10.44
CA GLN A 28 15.74 -8.81 9.84
C GLN A 28 15.25 -9.85 10.85
N LEU A 29 16.10 -10.24 11.81
CA LEU A 29 15.74 -11.19 12.84
C LEU A 29 14.71 -10.60 13.82
N ASP A 30 14.85 -9.31 14.13
CA ASP A 30 13.92 -8.60 15.00
C ASP A 30 12.53 -8.45 14.37
N VAL A 31 12.44 -8.08 13.08
CA VAL A 31 11.15 -7.99 12.37
C VAL A 31 10.46 -9.35 12.27
N TYR A 32 11.22 -10.42 12.02
CA TYR A 32 10.66 -11.78 11.98
C TYR A 32 10.15 -12.24 13.34
N THR A 33 10.87 -11.89 14.41
CA THR A 33 10.49 -12.21 15.78
C THR A 33 9.21 -11.47 16.17
N GLU A 34 9.14 -10.16 15.92
CA GLU A 34 7.92 -9.36 16.16
C GLU A 34 6.72 -9.90 15.36
N PHE A 35 6.93 -10.27 14.08
CA PHE A 35 5.89 -10.86 13.27
C PHE A 35 5.31 -12.12 13.92
N ASN A 36 6.15 -13.06 14.34
CA ASN A 36 5.70 -14.31 14.94
C ASN A 36 5.04 -14.11 16.31
N GLU A 37 5.59 -13.22 17.14
CA GLU A 37 5.07 -12.95 18.49
C GLU A 37 3.71 -12.22 18.47
N THR A 38 3.47 -11.42 17.44
CA THR A 38 2.23 -10.64 17.31
C THR A 38 1.09 -11.42 16.64
N ILE A 39 1.32 -12.68 16.24
CA ILE A 39 0.26 -13.54 15.70
C ILE A 39 -0.74 -13.87 16.80
N VAL A 40 -1.94 -13.34 16.69
CA VAL A 40 -3.07 -13.65 17.56
C VAL A 40 -4.22 -14.23 16.75
N ARG A 41 -5.01 -15.09 17.38
CA ARG A 41 -6.23 -15.63 16.78
C ARG A 41 -7.43 -14.93 17.39
N ASP A 42 -8.25 -14.32 16.55
CA ASP A 42 -9.44 -13.63 17.02
C ASP A 42 -10.56 -14.60 17.40
N LYS A 43 -11.65 -14.06 17.98
CA LYS A 43 -12.81 -14.82 18.43
C LYS A 43 -13.55 -15.52 17.27
N GLU A 44 -13.33 -15.08 16.04
CA GLU A 44 -13.90 -15.66 14.82
C GLU A 44 -12.96 -16.68 14.17
N GLY A 45 -11.78 -16.91 14.78
CA GLY A 45 -10.81 -17.88 14.34
C GLY A 45 -9.84 -17.40 13.25
N ARG A 46 -9.83 -16.10 12.92
CA ARG A 46 -8.89 -15.49 11.96
C ARG A 46 -7.57 -15.13 12.63
N TYR A 47 -6.48 -15.29 11.89
CA TYR A 47 -5.17 -14.79 12.32
C TYR A 47 -5.09 -13.29 12.10
N GLN A 48 -4.67 -12.57 13.14
CA GLN A 48 -4.32 -11.17 13.10
C GLN A 48 -2.84 -11.06 13.46
N VAL A 49 -2.14 -10.18 12.78
CA VAL A 49 -0.71 -9.94 12.99
C VAL A 49 -0.47 -8.44 12.88
N ASN A 50 0.52 -7.93 13.60
CA ASN A 50 0.88 -6.54 13.46
C ASN A 50 1.49 -6.30 12.07
N VAL A 51 1.32 -5.08 11.56
CA VAL A 51 2.02 -4.66 10.35
C VAL A 51 3.50 -4.51 10.72
N PRO A 52 4.43 -5.22 10.04
CA PRO A 52 5.85 -5.08 10.32
C PRO A 52 6.29 -3.69 9.86
N TRP A 53 6.66 -2.85 10.82
CA TRP A 53 7.24 -1.55 10.55
C TRP A 53 8.76 -1.66 10.60
N ILE A 54 9.44 -0.82 9.81
CA ILE A 54 10.90 -0.70 9.92
C ILE A 54 11.19 -0.03 11.27
N PRO A 55 11.98 -0.64 12.17
CA PRO A 55 12.31 -0.05 13.46
C PRO A 55 12.95 1.34 13.29
N GLY A 56 12.49 2.32 14.07
CA GLY A 56 13.01 3.69 14.00
C GLY A 56 12.57 4.51 12.77
N ALA A 57 11.87 3.92 11.80
CA ALA A 57 11.36 4.68 10.66
C ALA A 57 10.28 5.66 11.11
N GLN A 58 10.49 6.94 10.79
CA GLN A 58 9.55 8.01 11.09
C GLN A 58 9.17 8.76 9.82
N LEU A 59 7.87 8.97 9.65
CA LEU A 59 7.36 9.89 8.63
C LEU A 59 7.54 11.33 9.12
N THR A 60 8.63 11.96 8.70
CA THR A 60 8.97 13.35 9.07
C THR A 60 8.11 14.38 8.33
N GLU A 61 7.58 14.03 7.16
CA GLU A 61 6.81 14.94 6.31
C GLU A 61 5.50 14.33 5.82
N THR A 62 4.51 15.20 5.57
CA THR A 62 3.21 14.82 5.01
C THR A 62 3.20 14.88 3.47
N ASN A 63 2.42 14.02 2.83
CA ASN A 63 2.16 14.08 1.39
C ASN A 63 0.91 14.91 1.00
N GLU A 64 0.34 15.68 1.92
CA GLU A 64 -0.98 16.31 1.76
C GLU A 64 -1.12 17.10 0.44
N ILE A 65 -0.12 17.91 0.08
CA ILE A 65 -0.16 18.74 -1.15
C ILE A 65 -0.28 17.85 -2.40
N GLN A 66 0.53 16.79 -2.47
CA GLN A 66 0.53 15.86 -3.60
C GLN A 66 -0.78 15.08 -3.65
N SER A 67 -1.28 14.66 -2.50
CA SER A 67 -2.54 13.93 -2.35
C SER A 67 -3.74 14.78 -2.75
N LYS A 68 -3.78 16.07 -2.37
CA LYS A 68 -4.80 17.02 -2.84
C LYS A 68 -4.77 17.21 -4.36
N LYS A 69 -3.58 17.25 -5.00
CA LYS A 69 -3.47 17.33 -6.46
C LYS A 69 -4.01 16.05 -7.13
N ARG A 70 -3.65 14.87 -6.61
CA ARG A 70 -4.18 13.58 -7.10
C ARG A 70 -5.70 13.50 -6.97
N LEU A 71 -6.24 13.91 -5.82
CA LEU A 71 -7.69 13.95 -5.58
C LEU A 71 -8.41 14.81 -6.62
N ARG A 72 -7.94 16.03 -6.88
CA ARG A 72 -8.54 16.90 -7.92
C ARG A 72 -8.57 16.22 -9.29
N SER A 73 -7.48 15.57 -9.67
CA SER A 73 -7.38 14.85 -10.94
C SER A 73 -8.35 13.66 -11.02
N VAL A 74 -8.46 12.86 -9.95
CA VAL A 74 -9.42 11.75 -9.88
C VAL A 74 -10.85 12.28 -9.94
N THR A 75 -11.19 13.31 -9.17
CA THR A 75 -12.51 13.94 -9.17
C THR A 75 -12.88 14.47 -10.55
N LYS A 76 -11.95 15.10 -11.28
CA LYS A 76 -12.17 15.56 -12.66
C LYS A 76 -12.54 14.40 -13.58
N LYS A 77 -11.82 13.28 -13.52
CA LYS A 77 -12.11 12.08 -14.33
C LYS A 77 -13.46 11.48 -13.99
N LEU A 78 -13.78 11.33 -12.69
CA LEU A 78 -15.07 10.80 -12.25
C LEU A 78 -16.22 11.71 -12.66
N ASN A 79 -16.04 13.04 -12.69
CA ASN A 79 -17.10 13.94 -13.16
C ASN A 79 -17.34 13.87 -14.68
N GLN A 80 -16.39 13.35 -15.46
CA GLN A 80 -16.56 13.15 -16.91
C GLN A 80 -17.33 11.86 -17.24
N ASP A 81 -17.37 10.89 -16.31
CA ASP A 81 -18.05 9.61 -16.48
C ASP A 81 -18.93 9.31 -15.24
N LEU A 82 -20.23 9.59 -15.37
CA LEU A 82 -21.21 9.40 -14.30
C LEU A 82 -21.37 7.92 -13.89
N GLY A 83 -21.19 6.98 -14.83
CA GLY A 83 -21.26 5.55 -14.55
C GLY A 83 -20.11 5.15 -13.64
N LEU A 84 -18.88 5.47 -14.05
CA LEU A 84 -17.68 5.21 -13.27
C LEU A 84 -17.72 5.87 -11.88
N LYS A 85 -18.21 7.11 -11.80
CA LYS A 85 -18.39 7.81 -10.51
C LYS A 85 -19.32 7.07 -9.56
N THR A 86 -20.41 6.55 -10.08
CA THR A 86 -21.41 5.82 -9.29
C THR A 86 -20.84 4.51 -8.77
N GLU A 87 -20.20 3.72 -9.64
CA GLU A 87 -19.55 2.46 -9.25
C GLU A 87 -18.45 2.68 -8.22
N TYR A 88 -17.58 3.66 -8.44
CA TYR A 88 -16.50 3.99 -7.53
C TYR A 88 -17.02 4.39 -6.14
N ARG A 89 -18.08 5.20 -6.07
CA ARG A 89 -18.74 5.55 -4.80
C ARG A 89 -19.33 4.32 -4.11
N ASN A 90 -19.94 3.41 -4.86
CA ASN A 90 -20.53 2.19 -4.31
C ASN A 90 -19.47 1.27 -3.69
N ILE A 91 -18.29 1.14 -4.32
CA ILE A 91 -17.18 0.36 -3.75
C ILE A 91 -16.74 0.92 -2.40
N VAL A 92 -16.56 2.24 -2.31
CA VAL A 92 -16.18 2.90 -1.05
C VAL A 92 -17.24 2.67 0.03
N ALA A 93 -18.53 2.79 -0.31
CA ALA A 93 -19.61 2.52 0.63
C ALA A 93 -19.65 1.05 1.10
N GLN A 94 -19.44 0.09 0.19
CA GLN A 94 -19.37 -1.33 0.52
C GLN A 94 -18.17 -1.66 1.41
N GLN A 95 -16.99 -1.05 1.16
CA GLN A 95 -15.82 -1.24 2.02
C GLN A 95 -16.06 -0.70 3.43
N LEU A 96 -16.76 0.44 3.53
CA LEU A 96 -17.14 1.01 4.82
C LEU A 96 -18.12 0.10 5.57
N ASP A 97 -19.15 -0.42 4.89
CA ASP A 97 -20.13 -1.35 5.46
C ASP A 97 -19.47 -2.67 5.94
N LYS A 98 -18.49 -3.17 5.18
CA LYS A 98 -17.70 -4.36 5.55
C LYS A 98 -16.66 -4.11 6.64
N GLY A 99 -16.50 -2.88 7.11
CA GLY A 99 -15.48 -2.51 8.09
C GLY A 99 -14.05 -2.63 7.57
N ILE A 100 -13.84 -2.60 6.25
CA ILE A 100 -12.50 -2.60 5.63
C ILE A 100 -11.86 -1.22 5.75
N ILE A 101 -12.68 -0.17 5.66
CA ILE A 101 -12.28 1.22 5.87
C ILE A 101 -13.15 1.83 6.97
N GLU A 102 -12.64 2.88 7.60
CA GLU A 102 -13.35 3.65 8.61
C GLU A 102 -13.31 5.15 8.30
N ARG A 103 -14.17 5.92 8.94
CA ARG A 103 -14.10 7.38 8.85
C ARG A 103 -13.00 7.88 9.76
N VAL A 104 -12.13 8.72 9.19
CA VAL A 104 -11.10 9.40 9.98
C VAL A 104 -11.74 10.30 11.05
N PRO A 105 -11.12 10.41 12.26
CA PRO A 105 -11.55 11.35 13.28
C PRO A 105 -11.43 12.80 12.76
N GLY A 106 -12.16 13.72 13.40
CA GLY A 106 -12.14 15.14 13.01
C GLY A 106 -10.76 15.79 13.15
N GLU A 107 -9.99 15.34 14.13
CA GLU A 107 -8.59 15.72 14.33
C GLU A 107 -7.69 14.50 14.13
N PRO A 108 -6.54 14.65 13.44
CA PRO A 108 -5.60 13.56 13.29
C PRO A 108 -5.04 13.10 14.64
N THR A 109 -4.93 11.79 14.82
CA THR A 109 -4.37 11.19 16.04
C THR A 109 -2.84 11.10 16.05
N GLY A 110 -2.20 11.15 14.88
CA GLY A 110 -0.74 11.10 14.73
C GLY A 110 -0.10 12.48 14.62
N SER A 111 1.19 12.57 14.98
CA SER A 111 2.01 13.78 14.80
C SER A 111 2.24 14.15 13.32
N CYS A 112 2.18 13.16 12.44
CA CYS A 112 2.28 13.30 10.99
C CYS A 112 1.19 12.47 10.30
N VAL A 113 0.58 13.02 9.25
CA VAL A 113 -0.49 12.36 8.50
C VAL A 113 -0.03 12.08 7.08
N PHE A 114 -0.23 10.85 6.62
CA PHE A 114 0.06 10.45 5.26
C PHE A 114 -1.20 9.90 4.59
N TYR A 115 -1.47 10.37 3.37
CA TYR A 115 -2.67 9.97 2.63
C TYR A 115 -2.32 8.89 1.61
N MET A 116 -2.99 7.75 1.69
CA MET A 116 -2.80 6.68 0.72
C MET A 116 -3.32 7.08 -0.67
N PRO A 117 -2.57 6.82 -1.74
CA PRO A 117 -3.04 7.08 -3.09
C PRO A 117 -4.21 6.16 -3.43
N HIS A 118 -5.35 6.75 -3.82
CA HIS A 118 -6.49 5.99 -4.30
C HIS A 118 -6.85 6.42 -5.73
N LYS A 119 -7.12 5.44 -6.59
CA LYS A 119 -7.54 5.67 -7.98
C LYS A 119 -8.54 4.59 -8.43
N PRO A 120 -9.55 4.92 -9.24
CA PRO A 120 -10.38 3.90 -9.86
C PRO A 120 -9.52 3.02 -10.78
N VAL A 121 -9.67 1.70 -10.65
CA VAL A 121 -9.07 0.71 -11.55
C VAL A 121 -10.20 0.10 -12.35
N VAL A 122 -10.19 0.34 -13.66
CA VAL A 122 -11.25 -0.12 -14.58
C VAL A 122 -10.73 -1.32 -15.35
N LYS A 123 -11.49 -2.41 -15.35
CA LYS A 123 -11.22 -3.60 -16.15
C LYS A 123 -12.30 -3.71 -17.22
N SER A 124 -11.99 -3.30 -18.46
CA SER A 124 -12.95 -3.24 -19.58
C SER A 124 -13.26 -4.61 -20.20
N SER A 125 -12.43 -5.63 -19.97
CA SER A 125 -12.68 -7.01 -20.40
C SER A 125 -11.89 -8.02 -19.55
N ALA A 126 -12.47 -9.18 -19.29
CA ALA A 126 -11.76 -10.32 -18.74
C ALA A 126 -11.38 -11.25 -19.89
N THR A 127 -10.20 -11.07 -20.48
CA THR A 127 -9.59 -12.13 -21.28
C THR A 127 -9.01 -13.15 -20.31
N THR A 128 -9.87 -13.98 -19.72
CA THR A 128 -9.46 -15.22 -19.08
C THR A 128 -9.55 -16.30 -20.14
N THR A 129 -8.41 -16.79 -20.63
CA THR A 129 -8.35 -18.03 -21.39
C THR A 129 -8.85 -19.16 -20.47
N LYS A 130 -9.86 -19.89 -20.92
CA LYS A 130 -10.30 -21.15 -20.29
C LYS A 130 -9.23 -22.22 -20.45
#